data_AF-A0A4Q2LMH0-F1
#
_entry.id   AF-A0A4Q2LMH0-F1
#
_cell.length_a   1.000
_cell.length_b   1.000
_cell.length_c   1.000
_cell.angle_alpha   90.00
_cell.angle_beta   90.00
_cell.angle_gamma   90.00
#
_symmetry.space_group_name_H-M   'P 1'
#
loop_
_entity.id
_entity.type
_entity.pdbx_description
1 polymer ?
#
loop_
_entity_poly.entity_id
_entity_poly.type
_entity_poly.pdbx_seq_one_letter_code
_entity_poly.pdbx_strand_id
1 'polypeptide(L)' 'MYAAGNINVAHHLNFKTYLINHPEEAKAYGELKIHLAKQSPDDVHIYQNGKEAFCNELMSKAMKWASEREDNKDGQ' A
#
# COMPACT_ATOMS: atom_id res chain seq x y z
N MET A 1 -21.63 2.80 7.38
CA MET A 1 -21.47 1.35 7.62
C MET A 1 -20.09 0.94 7.09
N TYR A 2 -19.09 0.73 7.96
CA TYR A 2 -17.78 0.18 7.56
C TYR A 2 -17.71 -1.28 7.99
N ALA A 3 -18.41 -2.14 7.25
CA ALA A 3 -18.26 -3.58 7.37
C ALA A 3 -16.97 -4.00 6.66
N ALA A 4 -15.81 -3.68 7.25
CA ALA A 4 -14.50 -4.02 6.70
C ALA A 4 -13.51 -4.46 7.79
N GLY A 5 -14.02 -5.06 8.87
CA GLY A 5 -13.25 -5.30 10.09
C GLY A 5 -12.17 -6.38 10.02
N ASN A 6 -12.05 -7.15 8.94
CA ASN A 6 -11.06 -8.24 8.86
C ASN A 6 -10.13 -8.15 7.65
N ILE A 7 -10.68 -8.01 6.43
CA ILE A 7 -9.84 -7.96 5.22
C ILE A 7 -9.00 -6.68 5.19
N ASN A 8 -9.60 -5.52 5.48
CA ASN A 8 -8.83 -4.27 5.46
C ASN A 8 -7.71 -4.22 6.51
N VAL A 9 -7.86 -4.94 7.63
CA VAL A 9 -6.85 -4.96 8.71
C VAL A 9 -5.61 -5.75 8.29
N ALA A 10 -5.77 -6.96 7.76
CA ALA A 10 -4.63 -7.76 7.31
C ALA A 10 -3.88 -7.08 6.15
N HIS A 11 -4.63 -6.53 5.19
CA HIS A 11 -4.04 -5.76 4.10
C HIS A 11 -3.30 -4.51 4.61
N HIS A 12 -3.88 -3.74 5.54
CA HIS A 12 -3.17 -2.60 6.15
C HIS A 12 -1.92 -3.04 6.91
N LEU A 13 -1.97 -4.17 7.62
CA LEU A 13 -0.83 -4.66 8.40
C LEU A 13 0.32 -5.08 7.48
N ASN A 14 0.03 -5.82 6.42
CA ASN A 14 1.02 -6.24 5.42
C ASN A 14 1.59 -5.02 4.68
N PHE A 15 0.74 -4.09 4.26
CA PHE A 15 1.15 -2.85 3.61
C PHE A 15 2.04 -1.99 4.52
N LYS A 16 1.66 -1.84 5.80
CA LYS A 16 2.46 -1.10 6.78
C LYS A 16 3.82 -1.76 7.01
N THR A 17 3.82 -3.09 7.19
CA THR A 17 5.06 -3.84 7.43
C THR A 17 5.98 -3.75 6.21
N TYR A 18 5.41 -3.86 5.01
CA TYR A 18 6.13 -3.70 3.76
C TYR A 18 6.79 -2.32 3.65
N LEU A 19 6.03 -1.25 3.86
CA LEU A 19 6.55 0.12 3.83
C LEU A 19 7.64 0.40 4.88
N ILE A 20 7.54 -0.20 6.07
CA ILE A 20 8.58 -0.08 7.11
C ILE A 20 9.90 -0.70 6.64
N ASN A 21 9.84 -1.81 5.89
CA ASN A 21 11.02 -2.48 5.37
C ASN A 21 11.51 -1.89 4.04
N HIS A 22 10.68 -1.09 3.35
CA HIS A 22 10.98 -0.47 2.05
C HIS A 22 10.80 1.06 2.14
N PRO A 23 11.74 1.77 2.79
CA PRO A 23 11.65 3.22 2.94
C PRO A 23 11.65 3.97 1.60
N GLU A 24 12.28 3.43 0.56
CA GLU A 24 12.21 4.00 -0.80
C GLU A 24 10.79 4.04 -1.34
N GLU A 25 10.02 2.96 -1.19
CA GLU A 25 8.62 2.94 -1.64
C GLU A 25 7.70 3.76 -0.75
N ALA A 26 7.98 3.84 0.55
CA ALA A 26 7.28 4.76 1.44
C ALA A 26 7.46 6.21 1.01
N LYS A 27 8.68 6.57 0.57
CA LYS A 27 8.98 7.89 0.02
C LYS A 27 8.23 8.13 -1.28
N ALA A 28 8.29 7.19 -2.23
CA ALA A 28 7.56 7.29 -3.50
C ALA A 28 6.04 7.43 -3.30
N TYR A 29 5.47 6.70 -2.32
CA TYR A 29 4.06 6.83 -1.96
C TYR A 29 3.72 8.22 -1.39
N GLY A 30 4.62 8.78 -0.56
CA GLY A 30 4.50 10.13 -0.03
C GLY A 30 4.54 11.18 -1.14
N GLU A 31 5.48 11.05 -2.08
CA GLU A 31 5.60 11.92 -3.24
C GLU A 31 4.37 11.84 -4.15
N LEU A 32 3.84 10.63 -4.37
CA LEU A 32 2.60 10.45 -5.11
C LEU A 32 1.42 11.19 -4.45
N LYS A 33 1.27 11.09 -3.12
CA LYS A 33 0.19 11.82 -2.42
C LYS A 33 0.30 13.32 -2.60
N ILE A 34 1.53 13.85 -2.51
CA ILE A 34 1.79 15.28 -2.73
C ILE A 34 1.49 15.65 -4.18
N HIS A 35 1.89 14.82 -5.14
CA HIS A 35 1.64 15.04 -6.55
C HIS A 35 0.13 15.01 -6.88
N LEU A 36 -0.62 14.06 -6.35
CA LEU A 36 -2.07 13.97 -6.50
C LEU A 36 -2.78 15.15 -5.83
N ALA A 37 -2.34 15.55 -4.62
CA ALA A 37 -2.88 16.74 -3.94
C ALA A 37 -2.62 18.03 -4.72
N LYS A 38 -1.49 18.13 -5.43
CA LYS A 38 -1.17 19.26 -6.31
C LYS A 38 -1.95 19.25 -7.62
N GLN A 39 -2.14 18.06 -8.23
CA GLN A 39 -2.86 17.93 -9.49
C GLN A 39 -4.36 18.14 -9.35
N SER A 40 -4.94 17.72 -8.23
CA SER A 40 -6.39 17.81 -8.02
C SER A 40 -6.72 18.18 -6.57
N PRO A 41 -6.51 19.44 -6.17
CA PRO A 41 -6.90 19.92 -4.84
C PRO A 41 -8.42 19.93 -4.63
N ASP A 42 -9.20 20.18 -5.69
CA ASP A 42 -10.67 20.21 -5.66
C ASP A 42 -11.32 18.88 -6.08
N ASP A 43 -10.55 17.96 -6.65
CA ASP A 43 -11.08 16.75 -7.28
C ASP A 43 -10.66 15.48 -6.52
N VAL A 44 -11.43 15.17 -5.47
CA VAL A 44 -11.25 13.98 -4.64
C VAL A 44 -11.37 12.69 -5.48
N HIS A 45 -12.12 12.71 -6.58
CA HIS A 45 -12.29 11.53 -7.44
C HIS A 45 -10.99 11.17 -8.17
N ILE A 46 -10.31 12.17 -8.75
CA ILE A 46 -8.99 11.99 -9.37
C ILE A 46 -7.97 11.56 -8.30
N TYR A 47 -8.01 12.16 -7.11
CA TYR A 47 -7.13 11.79 -6.00
C TYR A 47 -7.32 10.32 -5.57
N GLN A 48 -8.57 9.85 -5.47
CA GLN A 48 -8.87 8.46 -5.12
C GLN A 48 -8.48 7.49 -6.22
N ASN A 49 -8.80 7.79 -7.48
CA ASN A 49 -8.45 6.93 -8.61
C ASN A 49 -6.93 6.87 -8.82
N GLY A 50 -6.25 8.01 -8.71
CA GLY A 50 -4.79 8.09 -8.84
C GLY A 50 -4.04 7.32 -7.77
N LYS A 51 -4.57 7.24 -6.54
CA LYS A 51 -3.98 6.40 -5.49
C LYS A 51 -4.35 4.92 -5.65
N GLU A 52 -5.47 4.59 -6.29
CA GLU A 52 -5.97 3.22 -6.40
C GLU A 52 -4.99 2.35 -7.19
N ALA A 53 -4.54 2.81 -8.34
CA ALA A 53 -3.53 2.11 -9.15
C ALA A 53 -2.25 1.83 -8.34
N PHE A 54 -1.77 2.83 -7.61
CA PHE A 54 -0.55 2.69 -6.80
C PHE A 54 -0.75 1.81 -5.55
N CYS A 55 -1.92 1.89 -4.91
CA CYS A 55 -2.25 1.03 -3.78
C CYS A 55 -2.34 -0.42 -4.23
N ASN A 56 -2.93 -0.71 -5.40
CA ASN A 56 -2.96 -2.05 -5.97
C ASN A 56 -1.55 -2.58 -6.27
N GLU A 57 -0.67 -1.74 -6.83
CA GLU A 57 0.71 -2.13 -7.08
C GLU A 57 1.47 -2.46 -5.79
N LEU A 58 1.45 -1.56 -4.79
CA LEU A 58 2.11 -1.82 -3.51
C LEU A 58 1.50 -3.00 -2.77
N MET A 59 0.19 -3.22 -2.90
CA MET A 59 -0.47 -4.35 -2.25
C MET A 59 -0.03 -5.68 -2.88
N SER A 60 0.12 -5.73 -4.20
CA SER A 60 0.69 -6.88 -4.90
C SER A 60 2.14 -7.16 -4.46
N LYS A 61 2.95 -6.10 -4.38
CA LYS A 61 4.33 -6.20 -3.89
C LYS A 61 4.41 -6.65 -2.43
N ALA A 62 3.57 -6.09 -1.56
CA ALA A 62 3.49 -6.44 -0.15
C ALA A 62 3.03 -7.90 0.06
N MET A 63 2.07 -8.39 -0.74
CA MET A 63 1.67 -9.79 -0.73
C MET A 63 2.81 -10.70 -1.16
N LYS A 64 3.50 -10.37 -2.27
CA LYS A 64 4.63 -11.16 -2.76
C LYS A 64 5.74 -11.22 -1.71
N TRP A 65 6.10 -10.07 -1.12
CA TRP A 65 7.09 -9.99 -0.07
C TRP A 65 6.69 -10.77 1.18
N ALA A 66 5.42 -10.75 1.57
CA ALA A 66 4.92 -11.54 2.70
C ALA A 66 5.07 -13.05 2.42
N SER A 67 4.68 -13.52 1.24
CA SER A 67 4.85 -14.92 0.83
C SER A 67 6.32 -15.33 0.75
N GLU A 68 7.20 -14.49 0.21
CA GLU A 68 8.65 -14.76 0.16
C GLU A 68 9.28 -14.86 1.57
N ARG A 69 8.73 -14.16 2.57
CA ARG A 69 9.16 -14.30 3.96
C ARG A 69 8.65 -15.54 4.66
N GLU A 70 7.46 -16.03 4.31
CA GLU A 70 6.90 -17.25 4.87
C GLU A 70 7.62 -18.49 4.34
N ASP A 71 7.99 -18.50 3.05
CA ASP A 71 8.76 -19.59 2.42
C ASP A 71 10.17 -19.75 3.04
N ASN A 72 10.77 -18.65 3.48
CA ASN A 72 12.09 -18.66 4.11
C ASN A 72 12.06 -19.03 5.61
N LYS A 73 10.90 -19.41 6.17
CA LYS A 73 10.77 -19.89 7.57
C LYS A 73 10.62 -21.41 7.70
N ASP A 74 10.38 -22.14 6.62
CA ASP A 74 10.23 -23.61 6.64
C ASP A 74 11.55 -24.36 6.38
N GLY A 75 12.68 -23.71 6.69
CA GLY A 75 14.03 -24.21 6.41
C GLY A 75 14.98 -24.20 7.61
N GLN A 76 14.49 -24.40 8.84
CA GLN A 76 15.34 -24.61 10.02
C GLN A 76 14.83 -25.72 10.92
#